data_AF-A0A7S1YXE8-F1
#
_entry.id   AF-A0A7S1YXE8-F1
#
_cell.length_a   1.000
_cell.length_b   1.000
_cell.length_c   1.000
_cell.angle_alpha   90.00
_cell.angle_beta   90.00
_cell.angle_gamma   90.00
#
_symmetry.space_group_name_H-M   'P 1'
#
loop_
_entity.id
_entity.type
_entity.pdbx_description
1 polymer ?
#
loop_
_entity_poly.entity_id
_entity_poly.type
_entity_poly.pdbx_seq_one_letter_code
_entity_poly.pdbx_strand_id
1 'polypeptide(L)'
;MMFNASLLLRSGAARTGARRMAATTGSVRHASGPGIPSSLLSSWYNVFGKSNVMYITWIVFGVLAAETITGSGTDALWNSVNKGRTYDSVDWTKFKTDEDEDEDEEEDEDEDEDGGDDEGDDDDDDDDE
;
A
#
# COMPACT_ATOMS: atom_id res chain seq x y z
N MET A 1 90.67 -22.45 -14.51
CA MET A 1 89.63 -23.14 -15.32
C MET A 1 88.35 -23.15 -14.49
N MET A 2 87.16 -22.79 -14.93
CA MET A 2 86.59 -22.23 -16.16
C MET A 2 85.18 -21.75 -15.78
N PHE A 3 84.68 -20.74 -16.48
CA PHE A 3 83.40 -20.04 -16.30
C PHE A 3 82.16 -20.91 -16.54
N ASN A 4 81.02 -20.53 -15.95
CA ASN A 4 79.72 -20.30 -16.60
C ASN A 4 78.66 -20.01 -15.52
N ALA A 5 78.17 -18.78 -15.33
CA ALA A 5 77.25 -18.00 -16.18
C ALA A 5 75.81 -18.55 -16.19
N SER A 6 74.92 -17.73 -15.61
CA SER A 6 73.54 -17.45 -16.06
C SER A 6 72.50 -18.58 -16.07
N LEU A 7 71.48 -18.44 -15.23
CA LEU A 7 70.16 -18.01 -15.73
C LEU A 7 69.27 -17.55 -14.57
N LEU A 8 69.09 -16.23 -14.48
CA LEU A 8 67.86 -15.65 -13.98
C LEU A 8 66.78 -15.92 -15.03
N LEU A 9 65.71 -16.62 -14.66
CA LEU A 9 64.44 -16.44 -15.36
C LEU A 9 63.30 -16.37 -14.34
N ARG A 10 62.99 -15.12 -13.98
CA ARG A 10 61.68 -14.73 -13.48
C ARG A 10 60.65 -14.96 -14.58
N SER A 11 59.69 -15.84 -14.30
CA SER A 11 58.35 -15.81 -14.88
C SER A 11 57.41 -15.96 -13.68
N GLY A 12 56.57 -15.01 -13.29
CA GLY A 12 55.87 -14.04 -14.12
C GLY A 12 54.51 -14.63 -14.52
N ALA A 13 53.53 -14.48 -13.62
CA ALA A 13 52.08 -14.50 -13.86
C ALA A 13 51.44 -15.73 -14.53
N ALA A 14 50.63 -16.46 -13.76
CA ALA A 14 49.21 -16.60 -14.09
C ALA A 14 48.45 -16.96 -12.82
N ARG A 15 47.79 -15.96 -12.25
CA ARG A 15 46.80 -16.14 -11.19
C ARG A 15 45.60 -16.81 -11.86
N THR A 16 45.51 -18.12 -11.84
CA THR A 16 44.25 -18.82 -12.13
C THR A 16 43.32 -18.66 -10.93
N GLY A 17 42.90 -17.42 -10.71
CA GLY A 17 41.70 -17.13 -9.94
C GLY A 17 40.55 -17.72 -10.73
N ALA A 18 40.14 -18.94 -10.36
CA ALA A 18 38.83 -19.45 -10.68
C ALA A 18 37.83 -18.48 -10.05
N ARG A 19 37.48 -17.43 -10.80
CA ARG A 19 36.29 -16.64 -10.53
C ARG A 19 35.15 -17.64 -10.60
N ARG A 20 34.69 -18.09 -9.44
CA ARG A 20 33.34 -18.64 -9.31
C ARG A 20 32.45 -17.50 -9.75
N MET A 21 32.11 -17.46 -11.04
CA MET A 21 30.87 -16.85 -11.44
C MET A 21 29.81 -17.70 -10.77
N ALA A 22 29.38 -17.26 -9.58
CA ALA A 22 28.03 -17.53 -9.16
C ALA A 22 27.18 -16.94 -10.29
N ALA A 23 26.84 -17.78 -11.26
CA ALA A 23 25.72 -17.49 -12.13
C ALA A 23 24.54 -17.39 -11.17
N THR A 24 24.21 -16.16 -10.78
CA THR A 24 22.85 -15.81 -10.38
C THR A 24 22.01 -16.04 -11.62
N THR A 25 21.74 -17.32 -11.88
CA THR A 25 20.58 -17.74 -12.64
C THR A 25 19.40 -17.24 -11.82
N GLY A 26 18.96 -16.02 -12.12
CA GLY A 26 17.67 -15.53 -11.66
C GLY A 26 16.68 -16.59 -12.09
N SER A 27 16.23 -17.41 -11.14
CA SER A 27 15.20 -18.40 -11.35
C SER A 27 13.94 -17.62 -11.67
N VAL A 28 13.70 -17.38 -12.96
CA VAL A 28 12.43 -16.85 -13.44
C VAL A 28 11.43 -17.97 -13.25
N ARG A 29 10.86 -18.04 -12.05
CA ARG A 29 9.74 -18.93 -11.74
C ARG A 29 8.58 -18.47 -12.62
N HIS A 30 8.46 -19.06 -13.81
CA HIS A 30 7.23 -18.99 -14.57
C HIS A 30 6.16 -19.70 -13.75
N ALA A 31 5.26 -18.93 -13.15
CA ALA A 31 4.08 -19.44 -12.50
C ALA A 31 3.16 -20.03 -13.59
N SER A 32 3.41 -21.28 -13.97
CA SER A 32 2.53 -22.08 -14.81
C SER A 32 1.39 -22.62 -13.93
N GLY A 33 0.51 -21.71 -13.52
CA GLY A 33 -0.73 -22.02 -12.82
C GLY A 33 -1.92 -21.43 -13.58
N PRO A 34 -3.11 -22.06 -13.54
CA PRO A 34 -4.30 -21.48 -14.13
C PRO A 34 -4.73 -20.27 -13.29
N GLY A 35 -4.63 -19.07 -13.86
CA GLY A 35 -5.16 -17.86 -13.25
C GLY A 35 -4.20 -16.68 -13.36
N ILE A 36 -4.71 -15.62 -13.99
CA ILE A 36 -4.12 -14.27 -14.12
C ILE A 36 -2.93 -14.22 -15.08
N PRO A 37 -3.01 -13.42 -16.16
CA PRO A 37 -1.90 -13.32 -17.12
C PRO A 37 -0.65 -12.76 -16.43
N SER A 38 0.49 -13.39 -16.70
CA SER A 38 1.80 -13.05 -16.13
C SER A 38 2.16 -11.55 -16.32
N SER A 39 1.67 -10.92 -17.38
CA SER A 39 1.84 -9.48 -17.64
C SER A 39 1.14 -8.57 -16.62
N LEU A 40 -0.03 -8.97 -16.10
CA LEU A 40 -0.74 -8.21 -15.07
C LEU A 40 -0.07 -8.33 -13.71
N LEU A 41 0.30 -9.57 -13.32
CA LEU A 41 0.98 -9.81 -12.04
C LEU A 41 2.34 -9.13 -11.99
N SER A 42 3.11 -9.19 -13.08
CA SER A 42 4.40 -8.50 -13.16
C SER A 42 4.23 -6.98 -13.10
N SER A 43 3.24 -6.42 -13.78
CA SER A 43 2.95 -4.97 -13.73
C SER A 43 2.51 -4.52 -12.33
N TRP A 44 1.58 -5.25 -11.71
CA TRP A 44 1.13 -4.97 -10.33
C TRP A 44 2.28 -5.07 -9.34
N TYR A 45 3.09 -6.14 -9.42
CA TYR A 45 4.23 -6.32 -8.53
C TYR A 45 5.26 -5.20 -8.69
N ASN A 46 5.50 -4.75 -9.92
CA ASN A 46 6.42 -3.64 -10.19
C ASN A 46 5.96 -2.31 -9.57
N VAL A 47 4.66 -2.07 -9.45
CA VAL A 47 4.09 -0.83 -8.91
C VAL A 47 3.88 -0.92 -7.40
N PHE A 48 3.21 -1.97 -6.93
CA PHE A 48 2.75 -2.10 -5.55
C PHE A 48 3.56 -3.11 -4.73
N GLY A 49 4.13 -4.14 -5.35
CA GLY A 49 4.76 -5.27 -4.66
C GLY A 49 6.25 -5.14 -4.38
N LYS A 50 6.97 -4.20 -5.02
CA LYS A 50 8.43 -4.02 -4.84
C LYS A 50 8.81 -3.32 -3.53
N SER A 51 7.97 -2.40 -3.06
CA SER A 51 8.21 -1.65 -1.82
C SER A 51 7.30 -2.18 -0.72
N ASN A 52 7.86 -2.51 0.44
CA ASN A 52 7.09 -2.97 1.60
C ASN A 52 6.03 -1.95 2.02
N VAL A 53 6.38 -0.66 2.02
CA VAL A 53 5.45 0.42 2.40
C VAL A 53 4.28 0.46 1.41
N MET A 54 4.56 0.48 0.10
CA MET A 54 3.51 0.48 -0.92
C MET A 54 2.62 -0.77 -0.87
N TYR A 55 3.22 -1.93 -0.59
CA TYR A 55 2.48 -3.17 -0.48
C TYR A 55 1.52 -3.17 0.71
N ILE A 56 1.97 -2.68 1.87
CA ILE A 56 1.14 -2.54 3.06
C ILE A 56 0.02 -1.53 2.81
N THR A 57 0.32 -0.36 2.24
CA THR A 57 -0.69 0.65 1.89
C THR A 57 -1.73 0.09 0.91
N TRP A 58 -1.30 -0.67 -0.10
CA TRP A 58 -2.20 -1.33 -1.04
C TRP A 58 -3.15 -2.32 -0.34
N ILE A 59 -2.65 -3.11 0.62
CA ILE A 59 -3.49 -4.04 1.38
C ILE A 59 -4.50 -3.27 2.23
N VAL A 60 -4.06 -2.28 3.00
CA VAL A 60 -4.95 -1.51 3.88
C VAL A 60 -6.05 -0.83 3.06
N PHE A 61 -5.67 -0.17 1.97
CA PHE A 61 -6.64 0.46 1.07
C PHE A 61 -7.59 -0.57 0.45
N GLY A 62 -7.07 -1.74 0.06
CA GLY A 62 -7.87 -2.85 -0.45
C GLY A 62 -8.90 -3.35 0.56
N VAL A 63 -8.54 -3.43 1.85
CA VAL A 63 -9.47 -3.82 2.93
C VAL A 63 -10.57 -2.77 3.10
N LEU A 64 -10.21 -1.49 3.18
CA LEU A 64 -11.20 -0.40 3.32
C LEU A 64 -12.18 -0.36 2.13
N ALA A 65 -11.67 -0.51 0.91
CA ALA A 65 -12.49 -0.58 -0.29
C ALA A 65 -13.40 -1.80 -0.28
N ALA A 66 -12.88 -2.97 0.10
CA ALA A 66 -13.66 -4.19 0.19
C ALA A 66 -14.74 -4.11 1.27
N GLU A 67 -14.45 -3.51 2.42
CA GLU A 67 -15.41 -3.27 3.50
C GLU A 67 -16.54 -2.36 3.02
N THR A 68 -16.21 -1.24 2.36
CA THR A 68 -17.21 -0.31 1.82
C THR A 68 -18.13 -0.99 0.81
N ILE A 69 -17.55 -1.73 -0.15
CA ILE A 69 -18.32 -2.43 -1.18
C ILE A 69 -19.18 -3.54 -0.56
N THR A 70 -18.62 -4.30 0.38
CA THR A 70 -19.34 -5.39 1.03
C THR A 70 -20.47 -4.85 1.89
N GLY A 71 -20.24 -3.82 2.71
CA GLY A 71 -21.26 -3.18 3.53
C GLY A 71 -22.42 -2.66 2.68
N SER A 72 -22.13 -1.73 1.75
CA SER A 72 -23.17 -1.16 0.89
C SER A 72 -23.83 -2.20 -0.03
N GLY A 73 -23.06 -3.17 -0.55
CA GLY A 73 -23.56 -4.20 -1.44
C GLY A 73 -24.48 -5.20 -0.73
N THR A 74 -24.10 -5.63 0.48
CA THR A 74 -24.91 -6.52 1.30
C THR A 74 -26.20 -5.83 1.75
N ASP A 75 -26.14 -4.57 2.18
CA ASP A 75 -27.33 -3.79 2.56
C ASP A 75 -28.27 -3.59 1.36
N ALA A 76 -27.73 -3.24 0.19
CA ALA A 76 -28.53 -3.09 -1.03
C ALA A 76 -29.19 -4.42 -1.44
N LEU A 77 -28.46 -5.54 -1.36
CA LEU A 77 -29.01 -6.85 -1.66
C LEU A 77 -30.10 -7.25 -0.67
N TRP A 78 -29.87 -7.00 0.62
CA TRP A 78 -30.82 -7.28 1.69
C TRP A 78 -32.10 -6.46 1.54
N ASN A 79 -31.97 -5.16 1.28
CA ASN A 79 -33.08 -4.24 1.06
C ASN A 79 -33.87 -4.55 -0.22
N SER A 80 -33.19 -5.05 -1.26
CA SER A 80 -33.85 -5.49 -2.49
C SER A 80 -34.76 -6.71 -2.26
N VAL A 81 -34.27 -7.71 -1.51
CA VAL A 81 -35.03 -8.93 -1.20
C VAL A 81 -36.14 -8.68 -0.17
N ASN A 82 -35.94 -7.74 0.74
CA ASN A 82 -36.89 -7.41 1.82
C ASN A 82 -37.66 -6.09 1.58
N LYS A 83 -37.77 -5.67 0.32
CA LYS A 83 -38.43 -4.41 -0.07
C LYS A 83 -39.86 -4.35 0.49
N GLY A 84 -40.18 -3.27 1.22
CA GLY A 84 -41.49 -3.05 1.83
C GLY A 84 -41.63 -3.59 3.26
N ARG A 85 -40.60 -4.25 3.81
CA ARG A 85 -40.55 -4.68 5.22
C ARG A 85 -39.48 -3.96 6.03
N THR A 86 -38.64 -3.16 5.40
CA THR A 86 -37.61 -2.37 6.05
C THR A 86 -38.16 -1.01 6.46
N TYR A 87 -37.66 -0.47 7.57
CA TYR A 87 -38.07 0.83 8.12
C TYR A 87 -37.97 1.94 7.05
N ASP A 88 -36.92 1.90 6.24
CA ASP A 88 -36.65 2.88 5.17
C ASP A 88 -37.61 2.78 3.98
N SER A 89 -38.35 1.68 3.85
CA SER A 89 -39.34 1.48 2.79
C SER A 89 -40.75 1.91 3.19
N VAL A 90 -40.95 2.28 4.47
CA VAL A 90 -42.23 2.78 4.98
C VAL A 90 -42.31 4.27 4.69
N ASP A 91 -43.37 4.67 4.00
CA ASP A 91 -43.70 6.07 3.82
C ASP A 91 -44.25 6.65 5.14
N TRP A 92 -43.41 7.43 5.82
CA TRP A 92 -43.76 8.13 7.07
C TRP A 92 -44.59 9.39 6.83
N THR A 93 -44.64 9.91 5.59
CA THR A 93 -45.40 11.13 5.28
C THR A 93 -46.90 10.90 5.39
N LYS A 94 -47.39 9.67 5.19
CA LYS A 94 -48.80 9.33 5.39
C LYS A 94 -49.28 9.41 6.84
N PHE A 95 -48.34 9.48 7.79
CA PHE A 95 -48.63 9.54 9.21
C PHE A 95 -48.39 10.95 9.79
N LYS A 96 -47.87 11.89 9.00
CA LYS A 96 -47.85 13.30 9.38
C LYS A 96 -49.27 13.83 9.26
N THR A 97 -49.80 14.32 10.37
CA THR A 97 -51.00 15.16 10.38
C THR A 97 -50.56 16.60 10.10
N ASP A 98 -51.37 17.38 9.37
CA ASP A 98 -51.11 18.79 9.00
C ASP A 98 -50.94 19.74 10.22
N GLU A 99 -50.88 19.20 11.46
CA GLU A 99 -50.67 19.93 12.72
C GLU A 99 -49.19 19.94 13.18
N ASP A 100 -48.28 19.20 12.52
CA ASP A 100 -46.85 19.12 12.86
C ASP A 100 -45.96 20.05 11.97
N GLU A 101 -46.52 21.14 11.43
CA GLU A 101 -45.78 22.16 10.64
C GLU A 101 -45.27 23.36 11.48
N ASP A 102 -45.44 23.36 12.81
CA ASP A 102 -45.12 24.49 13.70
C ASP A 102 -43.91 24.25 14.66
N GLU A 103 -42.88 23.52 14.25
CA GLU A 103 -41.58 23.49 14.99
C GLU A 103 -40.43 23.85 14.04
N ASP A 104 -40.47 25.10 13.59
CA ASP A 104 -39.34 25.83 13.03
C ASP A 104 -38.29 26.11 14.12
N GLU A 105 -37.03 25.88 13.75
CA GLU A 105 -35.87 26.71 14.07
C GLU A 105 -35.55 26.98 15.55
N GLU A 106 -34.73 26.12 16.18
CA GLU A 106 -33.77 26.62 17.18
C GLU A 106 -32.33 26.31 16.74
N GLU A 107 -31.65 27.40 16.42
CA GLU A 107 -30.21 27.59 16.29
C GLU A 107 -29.48 27.05 17.53
N ASP A 108 -28.44 26.25 17.34
CA ASP A 108 -27.33 26.17 18.30
C ASP A 108 -26.04 26.46 17.54
N GLU A 109 -25.80 27.77 17.38
CA GLU A 109 -24.48 28.36 17.22
C GLU A 109 -23.72 28.19 18.54
N ASP A 110 -22.83 27.20 18.62
CA ASP A 110 -21.74 27.22 19.61
C ASP A 110 -20.41 27.42 18.88
N GLU A 111 -20.07 28.70 18.72
CA GLU A 111 -18.70 29.20 18.60
C GLU A 111 -17.93 28.89 19.91
N ASP A 112 -16.69 28.42 19.79
CA ASP A 112 -15.56 28.71 20.70
C ASP A 112 -14.34 27.88 20.20
N GLU A 113 -13.53 28.39 19.29
CA GLU A 113 -12.37 29.27 19.54
C GLU A 113 -11.18 28.58 20.26
N ASP A 114 -10.06 28.61 19.55
CA ASP A 114 -8.69 28.73 20.04
C ASP A 114 -7.91 27.51 20.58
N GLY A 115 -6.65 27.47 20.18
CA GLY A 115 -5.68 26.44 20.51
C GLY A 115 -4.59 26.27 19.45
N GLY A 116 -4.19 27.36 18.78
CA GLY A 116 -2.92 27.38 18.07
C GLY A 116 -1.79 27.30 19.10
N ASP A 117 -0.98 26.25 19.02
CA ASP A 117 0.35 26.24 19.64
C ASP A 117 1.36 25.75 18.61
N ASP A 118 1.86 26.75 17.90
CA ASP A 118 3.05 26.73 17.06
C ASP A 118 4.26 26.87 18.01
N GLU A 119 4.67 25.78 18.66
CA GLU A 119 5.99 25.73 19.31
C GLU A 119 7.04 25.39 18.25
N GLY A 120 7.54 26.43 17.61
CA GLY A 120 8.90 26.48 17.08
C GLY A 120 9.95 26.60 18.20
N ASP A 121 11.20 26.45 17.79
CA ASP A 121 12.47 26.37 18.55
C ASP A 121 12.73 25.01 19.23
N ASP A 122 13.89 24.38 19.11
CA ASP A 122 15.24 24.95 18.92
C ASP A 122 16.15 24.01 18.12
N ASP A 123 17.05 24.66 17.37
CA ASP A 123 18.32 24.15 16.87
C ASP A 123 19.11 23.36 17.92
N ASP A 124 19.82 22.32 17.49
CA ASP A 124 21.24 22.19 17.85
C ASP A 124 21.95 21.24 16.86
N ASP A 125 22.89 21.86 16.14
CA ASP A 125 24.03 21.24 15.47
C ASP A 125 24.73 20.24 16.39
N ASP A 126 25.16 19.09 15.85
CA ASP A 126 26.54 18.66 16.08
C ASP A 126 27.00 17.75 14.92
N ASP A 127 27.90 18.32 14.14
CA ASP A 127 28.96 17.65 13.38
C ASP A 127 29.56 16.50 14.21
N ASP A 128 29.69 15.32 13.62
CA ASP A 128 30.83 14.44 13.92
C ASP A 128 31.11 13.47 12.75
N GLU A 129 32.36 13.56 12.28
CA GLU A 129 33.15 12.91 11.22
C GLU A 129 32.73 11.54 10.63
#